data_AF-A0A529SML5-F1
#
_entry.id   AF-A0A529SML5-F1
#
_cell.length_a   1.000
_cell.length_b   1.000
_cell.length_c   1.000
_cell.angle_alpha   90.00
_cell.angle_beta   90.00
_cell.angle_gamma   90.00
#
_symmetry.space_group_name_H-M   'P 1'
#
loop_
_entity.id
_entity.type
_entity.pdbx_description
1 polymer ?
#
loop_
_entity_poly.entity_id
_entity_poly.type
_entity_poly.pdbx_seq_one_letter_code
_entity_poly.pdbx_strand_id
1 'polypeptide(L)'
;AYFCSMGLLEHGGPKAQAFRAGKSEPLWFSSVRDAVAFSILPGEPKDVVAIYVNDMAKAKNWDRPEAGAWVEAHDAWYAIGSDYNAGMGGKEAVPFSDETAARSFTAAHGGTVLRFNEIPENYILESDEGDHAVDVSAGDSTQPKTAVKQ
;
A
#
# COMPACT_ATOMS: atom_id res chain seq x y z
N ALA A 1 -1.95 -1.00 -9.49
CA ALA A 1 -1.90 -2.13 -10.44
C ALA A 1 -3.25 -2.86 -10.43
N TYR A 2 -3.73 -3.37 -11.58
CA TYR A 2 -4.96 -4.18 -11.67
C TYR A 2 -4.55 -5.64 -11.82
N PHE A 3 -4.67 -6.45 -10.78
CA PHE A 3 -4.21 -7.83 -10.84
C PHE A 3 -5.31 -8.76 -11.35
N CYS A 4 -4.99 -9.46 -12.44
CA CYS A 4 -5.74 -10.58 -12.98
C CYS A 4 -5.80 -11.70 -11.92
N SER A 5 -6.94 -12.40 -11.81
CA SER A 5 -7.29 -13.40 -10.78
C SER A 5 -6.29 -14.52 -10.48
N MET A 6 -5.13 -14.58 -11.15
CA MET A 6 -4.09 -15.59 -10.94
C MET A 6 -2.98 -15.18 -9.95
N GLY A 7 -2.89 -13.91 -9.51
CA GLY A 7 -1.82 -13.44 -8.60
C GLY A 7 -2.23 -13.17 -7.13
N LEU A 8 -3.51 -13.28 -6.79
CA LEU A 8 -4.02 -12.95 -5.44
C LEU A 8 -3.54 -13.91 -4.33
N LEU A 9 -3.17 -15.13 -4.71
CA LEU A 9 -2.86 -16.23 -3.79
C LEU A 9 -1.36 -16.39 -3.48
N GLU A 10 -0.47 -15.69 -4.19
CA GLU A 10 0.98 -15.90 -4.08
C GLU A 10 1.67 -14.83 -3.22
N HIS A 11 0.92 -13.83 -2.74
CA HIS A 11 1.46 -12.71 -1.96
C HIS A 11 0.78 -12.63 -0.59
N GLY A 12 1.59 -12.72 0.47
CA GLY A 12 1.12 -12.53 1.85
C GLY A 12 0.56 -11.12 2.10
N GLY A 13 0.01 -10.89 3.29
CA GLY A 13 -0.51 -9.58 3.67
C GLY A 13 -1.95 -9.30 3.24
N PRO A 14 -2.44 -8.07 3.51
CA PRO A 14 -3.85 -7.75 3.39
C PRO A 14 -4.33 -7.65 1.94
N LYS A 15 -5.61 -7.95 1.73
CA LYS A 15 -6.34 -7.97 0.48
C LYS A 15 -7.47 -6.96 0.52
N ALA A 16 -7.80 -6.42 -0.64
CA ALA A 16 -8.95 -5.54 -0.81
C ALA A 16 -9.79 -5.95 -2.02
N GLN A 17 -11.07 -5.59 -1.97
CA GLN A 17 -12.00 -5.75 -3.07
C GLN A 17 -12.82 -4.47 -3.26
N ALA A 18 -12.92 -3.98 -4.49
CA ALA A 18 -13.73 -2.81 -4.85
C ALA A 18 -14.91 -3.23 -5.73
N PHE A 19 -16.11 -2.77 -5.39
CA PHE A 19 -17.33 -3.02 -6.13
C PHE A 19 -17.69 -1.80 -6.97
N ARG A 20 -18.14 -2.05 -8.20
CA ARG A 20 -18.53 -1.01 -9.15
C ARG A 20 -20.02 -1.10 -9.49
N ALA A 21 -20.67 0.05 -9.65
CA ALA A 21 -22.06 0.15 -10.05
C ALA A 21 -22.29 -0.58 -11.38
N GLY A 22 -23.28 -1.48 -11.41
CA GLY A 22 -23.63 -2.24 -12.62
C GLY A 22 -22.65 -3.36 -12.98
N LYS A 23 -21.69 -3.71 -12.11
CA LYS A 23 -20.81 -4.88 -12.26
C LYS A 23 -21.07 -5.88 -11.14
N SER A 24 -21.16 -7.17 -11.47
CA SER A 24 -21.39 -8.24 -10.50
C SER A 24 -20.09 -8.80 -9.92
N GLU A 25 -18.96 -8.60 -10.61
CA GLU A 25 -17.65 -9.08 -10.18
C GLU A 25 -16.86 -7.94 -9.52
N PRO A 26 -16.31 -8.15 -8.30
CA PRO A 26 -15.45 -7.17 -7.66
C PRO A 26 -14.09 -7.10 -8.33
N LEU A 27 -13.48 -5.93 -8.23
CA LEU A 27 -12.06 -5.74 -8.49
C LEU A 27 -11.27 -6.19 -7.28
N TRP A 28 -10.26 -7.01 -7.48
CA TRP A 28 -9.44 -7.52 -6.39
C TRP A 28 -8.07 -6.87 -6.38
N PHE A 29 -7.58 -6.60 -5.18
CA PHE A 29 -6.26 -6.02 -4.93
C PHE A 29 -5.50 -6.92 -3.96
N SER A 30 -4.24 -7.17 -4.29
CA SER A 30 -3.29 -7.93 -3.47
C SER A 30 -2.68 -7.11 -2.33
N SER A 31 -2.96 -5.80 -2.29
CA SER A 31 -2.53 -4.84 -1.28
C SER A 31 -3.68 -3.87 -1.00
N VAL A 32 -3.81 -3.47 0.26
CA VAL A 32 -4.83 -2.51 0.69
C VAL A 32 -4.41 -1.09 0.30
N ARG A 33 -3.13 -0.77 0.38
CA ARG A 33 -2.56 0.46 -0.16
C ARG A 33 -2.96 0.70 -1.62
N ASP A 34 -2.88 -0.32 -2.47
CA ASP A 34 -3.25 -0.19 -3.89
C ASP A 34 -4.75 0.12 -4.07
N ALA A 35 -5.62 -0.46 -3.24
CA ALA A 35 -7.05 -0.16 -3.26
C ALA A 35 -7.36 1.25 -2.74
N VAL A 36 -6.62 1.73 -1.74
CA VAL A 36 -6.70 3.12 -1.27
C VAL A 36 -6.25 4.07 -2.39
N ALA A 37 -5.14 3.78 -3.06
CA ALA A 37 -4.65 4.57 -4.21
C ALA A 37 -5.70 4.68 -5.31
N PHE A 38 -6.32 3.55 -5.64
CA PHE A 38 -7.40 3.44 -6.63
C PHE A 38 -8.62 4.29 -6.27
N SER A 39 -8.87 4.57 -4.98
CA SER A 39 -9.99 5.42 -4.56
C SER A 39 -9.70 6.92 -4.62
N ILE A 40 -8.43 7.33 -4.60
CA ILE A 40 -8.04 8.73 -4.42
C ILE A 40 -7.62 9.38 -5.75
N LEU A 41 -7.15 8.59 -6.73
CA LEU A 41 -6.64 9.12 -7.99
C LEU A 41 -7.74 9.78 -8.84
N PRO A 42 -7.54 11.02 -9.34
CA PRO A 42 -8.56 11.82 -10.03
C PRO A 42 -8.99 11.28 -11.42
N GLY A 43 -8.45 10.15 -11.86
CA GLY A 43 -8.79 9.48 -13.13
C GLY A 43 -9.51 8.14 -12.97
N GLU A 44 -9.74 7.68 -11.74
CA GLU A 44 -10.33 6.37 -11.46
C GLU A 44 -11.87 6.37 -11.65
N PRO A 45 -12.48 5.21 -11.90
CA PRO A 45 -13.84 5.17 -12.38
C PRO A 45 -14.79 5.57 -11.24
N LYS A 46 -15.60 6.61 -11.51
CA LYS A 46 -16.61 7.15 -10.58
C LYS A 46 -17.75 6.17 -10.25
N ASP A 47 -17.62 4.92 -10.67
CA ASP A 47 -18.58 3.85 -10.46
C ASP A 47 -18.22 2.99 -9.24
N VAL A 48 -17.10 3.21 -8.55
CA VAL A 48 -16.80 2.51 -7.29
C VAL A 48 -17.84 2.88 -6.22
N VAL A 49 -18.57 1.89 -5.73
CA VAL A 49 -19.66 2.06 -4.74
C VAL A 49 -19.32 1.53 -3.36
N ALA A 50 -18.32 0.65 -3.25
CA ALA A 50 -17.85 0.13 -1.97
C ALA A 50 -16.44 -0.44 -2.12
N ILE A 51 -15.60 -0.26 -1.11
CA ILE A 51 -14.31 -0.93 -0.99
C ILE A 51 -14.32 -1.69 0.33
N TYR A 52 -13.95 -2.96 0.29
CA TYR A 52 -13.78 -3.78 1.49
C TYR A 52 -12.33 -4.22 1.61
N VAL A 53 -11.81 -4.16 2.82
CA VAL A 53 -10.45 -4.57 3.19
C VAL A 53 -10.52 -5.68 4.22
N ASN A 54 -9.54 -6.59 4.23
CA ASN A 54 -9.55 -7.69 5.20
C ASN A 54 -8.90 -7.26 6.53
N ASP A 55 -9.65 -7.33 7.62
CA ASP A 55 -9.17 -7.07 8.97
C ASP A 55 -8.05 -8.06 9.36
N MET A 56 -6.86 -7.51 9.58
CA MET A 56 -5.65 -8.27 9.90
C MET A 56 -5.64 -8.83 11.32
N ALA A 57 -6.49 -8.34 12.22
CA ALA A 57 -6.68 -8.96 13.54
C ALA A 57 -7.61 -10.19 13.49
N LYS A 58 -8.41 -10.33 12.43
CA LYS A 58 -9.40 -11.42 12.29
C LYS A 58 -9.00 -12.46 11.25
N ALA A 59 -8.23 -12.08 10.23
CA ALA A 59 -7.81 -12.97 9.17
C ALA A 59 -6.78 -13.99 9.69
N LYS A 60 -7.20 -15.24 9.85
CA LYS A 60 -6.32 -16.38 10.17
C LYS A 60 -5.59 -16.92 8.94
N ASN A 61 -6.22 -16.76 7.77
CA ASN A 61 -5.67 -17.11 6.48
C ASN A 61 -5.66 -15.85 5.60
N TRP A 62 -4.46 -15.35 5.28
CA TRP A 62 -4.27 -14.12 4.51
C TRP A 62 -4.39 -14.33 3.00
N ASP A 63 -4.23 -15.56 2.53
CA ASP A 63 -4.45 -15.93 1.13
C ASP A 63 -5.94 -15.98 0.79
N ARG A 64 -6.76 -16.37 1.78
CA ARG A 64 -8.22 -16.44 1.66
C ARG A 64 -8.90 -15.93 2.94
N PRO A 65 -9.11 -14.61 3.08
CA PRO A 65 -9.81 -14.04 4.22
C PRO A 65 -11.18 -14.68 4.41
N GLU A 66 -11.47 -15.08 5.65
CA GLU A 66 -12.72 -15.74 6.03
C GLU A 66 -13.93 -14.79 5.89
N ALA A 67 -15.13 -15.33 5.72
CA ALA A 67 -16.34 -14.53 5.86
C ALA A 67 -16.40 -13.92 7.26
N GLY A 68 -16.50 -12.59 7.37
CA GLY A 68 -16.42 -11.85 8.63
C GLY A 68 -15.06 -11.23 8.93
N ALA A 69 -14.04 -11.51 8.12
CA ALA A 69 -12.77 -10.78 8.14
C ALA A 69 -12.80 -9.52 7.27
N TRP A 70 -13.93 -9.14 6.67
CA TRP A 70 -14.04 -7.97 5.80
C TRP A 70 -14.65 -6.78 6.53
N VAL A 71 -14.08 -5.60 6.33
CA VAL A 71 -14.59 -4.32 6.82
C VAL A 71 -14.65 -3.33 5.66
N GLU A 72 -15.64 -2.45 5.65
CA GLU A 72 -15.70 -1.36 4.67
C GLU A 72 -14.51 -0.41 4.92
N ALA A 73 -13.88 0.05 3.84
CA ALA A 73 -12.60 0.77 3.91
C ALA A 73 -12.67 2.07 4.72
N HIS A 74 -13.74 2.86 4.59
CA HIS A 74 -13.92 4.10 5.32
C HIS A 74 -14.21 3.86 6.82
N ASP A 75 -14.79 2.71 7.16
CA ASP A 75 -15.04 2.32 8.55
C ASP A 75 -13.81 1.73 9.27
N ALA A 76 -12.75 1.39 8.52
CA ALA A 76 -11.55 0.76 9.04
C ALA A 76 -10.57 1.76 9.69
N TRP A 77 -9.58 1.18 10.38
CA TRP A 77 -8.38 1.84 10.90
C TRP A 77 -7.16 1.27 10.21
N TYR A 78 -6.21 2.13 9.87
CA TYR A 78 -5.04 1.78 9.09
C TYR A 78 -3.78 2.05 9.88
N ALA A 79 -2.96 1.01 10.09
CA ALA A 79 -1.60 1.18 10.54
C ALA A 79 -0.70 1.41 9.33
N ILE A 80 -0.02 2.56 9.31
CA ILE A 80 0.94 2.93 8.27
C ILE A 80 2.33 3.12 8.87
N GLY A 81 3.36 2.87 8.07
CA GLY A 81 4.77 3.04 8.47
C GLY A 81 5.25 2.00 9.48
N SER A 82 4.55 0.88 9.60
CA SER A 82 5.00 -0.30 10.34
C SER A 82 6.11 -1.05 9.60
N ASP A 83 6.81 -1.94 10.29
CA ASP A 83 7.76 -2.89 9.69
C ASP A 83 7.08 -4.02 8.88
N TYR A 84 5.74 -4.11 8.95
CA TYR A 84 4.94 -5.03 8.16
C TYR A 84 4.73 -4.51 6.73
N ASN A 85 5.27 -5.24 5.77
CA ASN A 85 5.22 -4.89 4.35
C ASN A 85 4.12 -5.67 3.61
N ALA A 86 3.69 -5.15 2.46
CA ALA A 86 2.81 -5.88 1.55
C ALA A 86 3.51 -7.17 1.05
N GLY A 87 2.76 -8.18 0.63
CA GLY A 87 3.33 -9.44 0.11
C GLY A 87 4.20 -9.31 -1.15
N MET A 88 4.22 -8.13 -1.77
CA MET A 88 5.05 -7.75 -2.92
C MET A 88 6.30 -6.94 -2.51
N GLY A 89 6.51 -6.70 -1.21
CA GLY A 89 7.47 -5.72 -0.71
C GLY A 89 6.92 -4.29 -0.75
N GLY A 90 7.51 -3.41 0.06
CA GLY A 90 7.12 -2.00 0.17
C GLY A 90 6.03 -1.71 1.20
N LYS A 91 5.80 -0.42 1.41
CA LYS A 91 4.84 0.12 2.40
C LYS A 91 3.43 -0.43 2.19
N GLU A 92 2.76 -0.76 3.28
CA GLU A 92 1.37 -1.23 3.32
C GLU A 92 0.54 -0.40 4.31
N ALA A 93 -0.75 -0.24 4.01
CA ALA A 93 -1.73 0.33 4.92
C ALA A 93 -2.50 -0.82 5.58
N VAL A 94 -2.00 -1.32 6.71
CA VAL A 94 -2.51 -2.53 7.36
C VAL A 94 -3.88 -2.24 8.00
N PRO A 95 -4.99 -2.85 7.53
CA PRO A 95 -6.34 -2.51 7.98
C PRO A 95 -6.80 -3.31 9.21
N PHE A 96 -7.62 -2.66 10.04
CA PHE A 96 -8.26 -3.22 11.22
C PHE A 96 -9.69 -2.70 11.35
N SER A 97 -10.64 -3.55 11.74
CA SER A 97 -12.01 -3.08 12.06
C SER A 97 -12.13 -2.45 13.44
N ASP A 98 -11.10 -2.60 14.28
CA ASP A 98 -11.06 -2.10 15.66
C ASP A 98 -9.82 -1.24 15.89
N GLU A 99 -10.01 -0.07 16.52
CA GLU A 99 -8.93 0.89 16.78
C GLU A 99 -7.90 0.33 17.77
N THR A 100 -8.35 -0.42 18.78
CA THR A 100 -7.49 -0.99 19.82
C THR A 100 -6.57 -2.03 19.21
N ALA A 101 -7.07 -2.84 18.27
CA ALA A 101 -6.27 -3.78 17.51
C ALA A 101 -5.21 -3.06 16.67
N ALA A 102 -5.57 -1.98 15.95
CA ALA A 102 -4.62 -1.18 15.18
C ALA A 102 -3.53 -0.56 16.05
N ARG A 103 -3.89 -0.01 17.21
CA ARG A 103 -2.93 0.56 18.17
C ARG A 103 -2.02 -0.49 18.79
N SER A 104 -2.54 -1.68 19.07
CA SER A 104 -1.74 -2.80 19.58
C SER A 104 -0.73 -3.26 18.53
N PHE A 105 -1.15 -3.28 17.27
CA PHE A 105 -0.27 -3.59 16.15
C PHE A 105 0.85 -2.55 16.01
N THR A 106 0.55 -1.24 16.00
CA THR A 106 1.61 -0.22 15.90
C THR A 106 2.51 -0.15 17.12
N ALA A 107 2.03 -0.55 18.30
CA ALA A 107 2.89 -0.69 19.48
C ALA A 107 3.93 -1.81 19.32
N ALA A 108 3.62 -2.87 18.56
CA ALA A 108 4.52 -4.00 18.31
C ALA A 108 5.40 -3.80 17.07
N HIS A 109 4.86 -3.17 16.02
CA HIS A 109 5.44 -3.09 14.67
C HIS A 109 5.89 -1.67 14.26
N GLY A 110 5.70 -0.69 15.14
CA GLY A 110 5.89 0.72 14.82
C GLY A 110 4.79 1.30 13.93
N GLY A 111 4.96 2.57 13.54
CA GLY A 111 4.03 3.28 12.68
C GLY A 111 2.97 4.11 13.43
N THR A 112 1.95 4.55 12.69
CA THR A 112 0.82 5.35 13.22
C THR A 112 -0.52 4.82 12.73
N VAL A 113 -1.57 5.07 13.50
CA VAL A 113 -2.94 4.67 13.18
C VAL A 113 -3.70 5.86 12.61
N LEU A 114 -4.34 5.69 11.45
CA LEU A 114 -5.11 6.69 10.73
C LEU A 114 -6.45 6.12 10.25
N ARG A 115 -7.44 6.99 10.01
CA ARG A 115 -8.62 6.66 9.20
C ARG A 115 -8.32 6.74 7.71
N PHE A 116 -9.17 6.13 6.90
CA PHE A 116 -9.05 6.11 5.43
C PHE A 116 -8.74 7.49 4.84
N ASN A 117 -9.50 8.51 5.25
CA ASN A 117 -9.43 9.87 4.72
C ASN A 117 -8.22 10.66 5.24
N GLU A 118 -7.53 10.13 6.26
CA GLU A 118 -6.36 10.76 6.89
C GLU A 118 -5.06 10.20 6.32
N ILE A 119 -5.13 9.13 5.52
CA ILE A 119 -3.95 8.53 4.88
C ILE A 119 -3.36 9.54 3.89
N PRO A 120 -2.10 9.97 4.07
CA PRO A 120 -1.47 10.92 3.18
C PRO A 120 -1.32 10.36 1.76
N GLU A 121 -1.70 11.15 0.75
CA GLU A 121 -1.56 10.75 -0.66
C GLU A 121 -0.13 10.36 -1.01
N ASN A 122 0.87 11.08 -0.50
CA ASN A 122 2.27 10.78 -0.75
C ASN A 122 2.69 9.44 -0.15
N TYR A 123 2.14 9.04 1.01
CA TYR A 123 2.41 7.73 1.60
C TYR A 123 1.94 6.59 0.69
N ILE A 124 0.82 6.78 0.01
CA ILE A 124 0.19 5.78 -0.86
C ILE A 124 0.82 5.78 -2.26
N LEU A 125 1.13 6.97 -2.79
CA LEU A 125 1.59 7.17 -4.17
C LEU A 125 3.11 7.11 -4.34
N GLU A 126 3.91 7.42 -3.30
CA GLU A 126 5.37 7.27 -3.37
C GLU A 126 5.72 5.78 -3.44
N SER A 127 6.31 5.37 -4.57
CA SER A 127 6.92 4.05 -4.69
C SER A 127 8.07 3.96 -3.69
N ASP A 128 8.32 2.80 -3.10
CA ASP A 128 9.58 2.54 -2.40
C ASP A 128 10.72 2.62 -3.42
N GLU A 129 11.16 3.83 -3.78
CA GLU A 129 12.49 4.07 -4.33
C GLU A 129 13.49 3.80 -3.20
N GLY A 130 13.72 2.52 -2.94
CA GLY A 130 14.99 2.08 -2.38
C GLY A 130 16.09 2.43 -3.38
N ASP A 131 16.85 3.47 -3.06
CA ASP A 131 18.30 3.48 -3.16
C ASP A 131 18.88 2.85 -4.46
N HIS A 132 18.59 3.46 -5.60
CA HIS A 132 19.55 3.42 -6.70
C HIS A 132 20.42 4.66 -6.59
N ALA A 133 21.41 4.62 -5.70
CA ALA A 133 22.61 5.40 -5.87
C ALA A 133 23.23 5.01 -7.23
N VAL A 134 22.81 5.69 -8.27
CA VAL A 134 23.54 5.74 -9.53
C VAL A 134 24.85 6.46 -9.21
N ASP A 135 25.89 5.68 -8.92
CA ASP A 135 27.25 6.11 -9.16
C ASP A 135 27.38 6.35 -10.67
N VAL A 136 26.99 7.56 -11.09
CA VAL A 136 27.39 8.08 -12.38
C VAL A 136 28.82 8.56 -12.19
N SER A 137 29.76 7.60 -12.11
CA SER A 137 31.16 7.88 -12.36
C SER A 137 31.28 8.29 -13.83
N ALA A 138 31.00 9.56 -14.08
CA ALA A 138 31.27 10.25 -15.32
C ALA A 138 32.78 10.19 -15.53
N GLY A 139 33.21 9.28 -16.40
CA GLY A 139 34.46 9.43 -17.11
C GLY A 139 34.35 10.67 -17.99
N ASP A 140 34.93 11.78 -17.54
CA ASP A 140 35.46 12.79 -18.44
C ASP A 140 36.96 12.91 -18.19
N SER A 141 37.70 12.45 -19.19
CA SER A 141 39.13 12.70 -19.32
C SER A 141 39.32 14.13 -19.80
N THR A 142 39.58 15.07 -18.90
CA THR A 142 40.21 16.35 -19.28
C THR A 142 41.26 16.79 -18.26
N GLN A 143 42.50 16.86 -18.72
CA GLN A 143 43.72 17.25 -18.00
C GLN A 143 43.64 18.64 -17.32
N PRO A 144 44.41 18.86 -16.24
CA PRO A 144 44.44 20.14 -15.54
C PRO A 144 45.29 21.18 -16.28
N LYS A 145 44.74 22.39 -16.48
CA LYS A 145 45.52 23.59 -16.77
C LYS A 145 45.56 24.48 -15.54
N THR A 146 46.54 24.23 -14.67
CA THR A 146 46.90 25.15 -13.59
C THR A 146 47.88 26.18 -14.16
N ALA A 147 47.41 27.41 -14.34
CA ALA A 147 48.29 28.55 -14.56
C ALA A 147 48.85 29.00 -13.20
N VAL A 148 50.14 28.81 -12.98
CA VAL A 148 50.90 29.50 -11.92
C VAL A 148 51.79 30.54 -12.60
N LYS A 149 51.57 31.80 -12.21
CA LYS A 149 52.44 32.95 -12.46
C LYS A 149 53.70 32.84 -11.59
N GLN A 150 54.88 32.89 -12.20
CA GLN A 150 55.97 33.83 -11.90
C GLN A 150 57.10 33.69 -12.92
#